data_AF-A0A8S8ZIK3-F1
#
_entry.id   AF-A0A8S8ZIK3-F1
#
_cell.length_a   1.000
_cell.length_b   1.000
_cell.length_c   1.000
_cell.angle_alpha   90.00
_cell.angle_beta   90.00
_cell.angle_gamma   90.00
#
_symmetry.space_group_name_H-M   'P 1'
#
loop_
_entity.id
_entity.type
_entity.pdbx_description
1 polymer ?
#
loop_
_entity_poly.entity_id
_entity_poly.type
_entity_poly.pdbx_seq_one_letter_code
_entity_poly.pdbx_strand_id
1 'polypeptide(L)'
;MSPSVFEPQSVPALVDVGLKVAGKNDATASVERDTRGLSKPLLELMPTLGTDAFTFSPIRESTVSRAMTRRYFADLDAHAESDIVIVGAGSCGLSCAYVLSTLRPDLRITMIEAGVAPGGGAWLGGQLFSAMVMRKPADVFLDEVGVPGPMSSCSMPRPLRT
;
A
#
# COMPACT_ATOMS: atom_id res chain seq x y z
N MET A 1 -4.73 -21.12 43.16
CA MET A 1 -4.70 -21.25 41.69
C MET A 1 -4.60 -19.85 41.13
N SER A 2 -3.41 -19.46 40.68
CA SER A 2 -3.12 -18.16 40.08
C SER A 2 -3.72 -18.07 38.67
N PRO A 3 -4.31 -16.93 38.27
CA PRO A 3 -4.70 -16.72 36.89
C PRO A 3 -3.43 -16.44 36.08
N SER A 4 -3.10 -17.34 35.15
CA SER A 4 -2.00 -17.15 34.21
C SER A 4 -2.36 -16.01 33.25
N VAL A 5 -1.70 -14.88 33.46
CA VAL A 5 -1.59 -13.76 32.52
C VAL A 5 -1.19 -14.32 31.16
N PHE A 6 -2.05 -14.16 30.17
CA PHE A 6 -1.77 -14.54 28.79
C PHE A 6 -0.82 -13.50 28.21
N GLU A 7 0.47 -13.81 28.23
CA GLU A 7 1.54 -13.03 27.61
C GLU A 7 1.23 -12.86 26.11
N PRO A 8 1.42 -11.66 25.51
CA PRO A 8 1.23 -11.48 24.08
C PRO A 8 2.26 -12.34 23.34
N GLN A 9 1.78 -13.44 22.77
CA GLN A 9 2.59 -14.28 21.88
C GLN A 9 3.08 -13.38 20.74
N SER A 10 4.40 -13.22 20.66
CA SER A 10 5.10 -12.53 19.59
C SER A 10 4.46 -12.83 18.24
N VAL A 11 4.16 -11.77 17.48
CA VAL A 11 3.62 -11.82 16.12
C VAL A 11 4.27 -12.97 15.36
N PRO A 12 3.55 -14.05 14.99
CA PRO A 12 4.16 -15.15 14.28
C PRO A 12 4.62 -14.63 12.92
N ALA A 13 5.93 -14.76 12.70
CA ALA A 13 6.62 -14.39 11.49
C ALA A 13 5.81 -14.78 10.24
N LEU A 14 5.87 -13.88 9.26
CA LEU A 14 5.48 -14.10 7.87
C LEU A 14 5.72 -15.58 7.52
N VAL A 15 4.66 -16.32 7.17
CA VAL A 15 4.78 -17.70 6.69
C VAL A 15 5.81 -17.67 5.56
N ASP A 16 6.99 -18.22 5.84
CA ASP A 16 8.09 -18.31 4.91
C ASP A 16 7.65 -19.30 3.81
N VAL A 17 7.21 -18.75 2.69
CA VAL A 17 6.79 -19.51 1.51
C VAL A 17 8.03 -20.02 0.79
N GLY A 18 8.97 -20.68 1.50
CA GLY A 18 10.13 -21.36 0.94
C GLY A 18 10.91 -20.58 -0.12
N LEU A 19 10.79 -19.25 -0.14
CA LEU A 19 11.61 -18.39 -0.96
C LEU A 19 12.78 -18.11 -0.05
N LYS A 20 13.93 -18.72 -0.32
CA LYS A 20 15.19 -18.34 0.33
C LYS A 20 15.42 -16.85 0.06
N VAL A 21 14.86 -15.99 0.91
CA VAL A 21 15.35 -14.65 1.14
C VAL A 21 16.70 -14.88 1.80
N ALA A 22 17.77 -14.74 1.01
CA ALA A 22 19.11 -14.65 1.55
C ALA A 22 19.05 -13.63 2.70
N GLY A 23 19.32 -14.12 3.91
CA GLY A 23 19.00 -13.39 5.12
C GLY A 23 19.80 -12.10 5.30
N LYS A 24 19.24 -11.31 6.21
CA LYS A 24 19.73 -10.09 6.89
C LYS A 24 19.44 -8.75 6.21
N ASN A 25 18.60 -8.00 6.94
CA ASN A 25 18.50 -6.56 7.07
C ASN A 25 19.69 -5.80 6.48
N ASP A 26 19.43 -4.98 5.47
CA ASP A 26 20.08 -3.69 5.29
C ASP A 26 19.19 -2.80 4.42
N ALA A 27 19.14 -1.53 4.83
CA ALA A 27 18.54 -0.45 4.07
C ALA A 27 19.08 -0.43 2.63
N THR A 28 18.24 -0.02 1.67
CA THR A 28 18.67 0.34 0.31
C THR A 28 19.47 -0.72 -0.45
N ALA A 29 18.89 -1.90 -0.70
CA ALA A 29 19.36 -2.73 -1.82
C ALA A 29 18.92 -2.06 -3.13
N SER A 30 19.73 -1.14 -3.64
CA SER A 30 19.51 -0.50 -4.94
C SER A 30 19.57 -1.57 -6.03
N VAL A 31 18.41 -2.10 -6.42
CA VAL A 31 18.28 -3.03 -7.53
C VAL A 31 18.89 -2.35 -8.74
N GLU A 32 20.01 -2.86 -9.23
CA GLU A 32 20.74 -2.24 -10.34
C GLU A 32 19.82 -2.22 -11.57
N ARG A 33 19.63 -1.03 -12.13
CA ARG A 33 18.71 -0.78 -13.24
C ARG A 33 19.50 -0.54 -14.51
N ASP A 34 19.04 -1.12 -15.60
CA ASP A 34 19.57 -0.82 -16.95
C ASP A 34 19.20 0.63 -17.34
N THR A 35 19.82 1.13 -18.40
CA THR A 35 19.53 2.40 -19.08
C THR A 35 18.04 2.63 -19.40
N ARG A 36 17.26 1.55 -19.54
CA ARG A 36 15.81 1.55 -19.76
C ARG A 36 14.97 1.56 -18.47
N GLY A 37 15.60 1.58 -17.31
CA GLY A 37 14.94 1.59 -16.00
C GLY A 37 14.44 0.23 -15.49
N LEU A 38 14.65 -0.85 -16.25
CA LEU A 38 14.29 -2.20 -15.82
C LEU A 38 15.34 -2.80 -14.88
N SER A 39 14.89 -3.61 -13.93
CA SER A 39 15.78 -4.34 -13.02
C SER A 39 16.49 -5.50 -13.74
N LYS A 40 17.78 -5.68 -13.46
CA LYS A 40 18.55 -6.83 -13.96
C LYS A 40 17.87 -8.20 -13.78
N PRO A 41 17.33 -8.57 -12.60
CA PRO A 41 16.68 -9.87 -12.43
C PRO A 41 15.45 -10.06 -13.33
N LEU A 42 14.71 -8.99 -13.64
CA LEU A 42 13.58 -9.07 -14.55
C LEU A 42 14.07 -9.27 -15.99
N LEU A 43 15.15 -8.59 -16.40
CA LEU A 43 15.74 -8.74 -17.73
C LEU A 43 16.28 -10.17 -17.95
N GLU A 44 16.78 -10.82 -16.91
CA GLU A 44 17.22 -12.22 -16.96
C GLU A 44 16.03 -13.20 -17.01
N LEU A 45 14.90 -12.84 -16.38
CA LEU A 45 13.70 -13.66 -16.39
C LEU A 45 12.94 -13.58 -17.73
N MET A 46 12.87 -12.40 -18.35
CA MET A 46 12.05 -12.16 -19.55
C MET A 46 12.28 -13.15 -20.70
N PRO A 47 13.52 -13.52 -21.06
CA PRO A 47 13.77 -14.49 -22.13
C PRO A 47 13.28 -15.90 -21.82
N THR A 48 13.09 -16.24 -20.54
CA THR A 48 12.59 -17.55 -20.13
C THR A 48 11.07 -17.66 -20.24
N LEU A 49 10.34 -16.54 -20.17
CA LEU A 49 8.88 -16.51 -20.22
C LEU A 49 8.36 -17.02 -21.57
N GLY A 50 7.50 -18.04 -21.54
CA GLY A 50 6.97 -18.69 -22.74
C GLY A 50 7.87 -19.78 -23.34
N THR A 51 9.00 -20.07 -22.70
CA THR A 51 9.85 -21.22 -23.01
C THR A 51 9.74 -22.29 -21.93
N ASP A 52 10.13 -23.53 -22.26
CA ASP A 52 10.16 -24.65 -21.29
C ASP A 52 11.12 -24.42 -20.11
N ALA A 53 12.00 -23.42 -20.20
CA ALA A 53 12.91 -23.04 -19.12
C ALA A 53 12.21 -22.31 -17.97
N PHE A 54 11.02 -21.75 -18.19
CA PHE A 54 10.27 -21.06 -17.14
C PHE A 54 9.36 -22.03 -16.40
N THR A 55 9.56 -22.13 -15.08
CA THR A 55 8.69 -22.90 -14.21
C THR A 55 8.54 -22.22 -12.86
N PHE A 56 7.32 -22.18 -12.33
CA PHE A 56 7.07 -21.69 -10.98
C PHE A 56 7.52 -22.71 -9.94
N SER A 57 7.80 -22.24 -8.73
CA SER A 57 8.02 -23.14 -7.60
C SER A 57 6.78 -23.99 -7.31
N PRO A 58 6.94 -25.29 -6.99
CA PRO A 58 5.81 -26.17 -6.74
C PRO A 58 5.02 -25.71 -5.51
N ILE A 59 3.69 -25.69 -5.63
CA ILE A 59 2.78 -25.27 -4.55
C ILE A 59 1.57 -26.19 -4.48
N ARG A 60 0.96 -26.30 -3.29
CA ARG A 60 -0.34 -26.95 -3.07
C ARG A 60 -1.42 -25.92 -2.80
N GLU A 61 -2.62 -26.17 -3.27
CA GLU A 61 -3.80 -25.30 -3.14
C GLU A 61 -4.13 -25.02 -1.67
N SER A 62 -3.96 -26.04 -0.81
CA SER A 62 -4.15 -25.91 0.64
C SER A 62 -3.22 -24.88 1.28
N THR A 63 -2.00 -24.73 0.74
CA THR A 63 -1.03 -23.75 1.24
C THR A 63 -1.53 -22.33 0.98
N VAL A 64 -2.05 -22.07 -0.23
CA VAL A 64 -2.60 -20.77 -0.61
C VAL A 64 -3.85 -20.44 0.21
N SER A 65 -4.78 -21.39 0.33
CA SER A 65 -6.02 -21.20 1.11
C SER A 65 -5.73 -20.89 2.59
N ARG A 66 -4.80 -21.63 3.22
CA ARG A 66 -4.39 -21.39 4.61
C ARG A 66 -3.66 -20.07 4.79
N ALA A 67 -2.82 -19.67 3.83
CA ALA A 67 -2.10 -18.41 3.90
C ALA A 67 -3.05 -17.20 3.90
N MET A 68 -4.10 -17.23 3.06
CA MET A 68 -5.11 -16.16 3.01
C MET A 68 -5.96 -16.14 4.28
N THR A 69 -6.56 -17.28 4.64
CA THR A 69 -7.50 -17.36 5.78
C THR A 69 -6.83 -17.03 7.10
N ARG A 70 -5.58 -17.47 7.32
CA ARG A 70 -4.83 -17.16 8.54
C ARG A 70 -4.58 -15.66 8.72
N ARG A 71 -4.20 -14.96 7.64
CA ARG A 71 -3.94 -13.51 7.68
C ARG A 71 -5.24 -12.74 7.91
N TYR A 72 -6.27 -13.08 7.14
CA TYR A 72 -7.56 -12.41 7.25
C TYR A 72 -8.21 -12.59 8.62
N PHE A 73 -8.10 -13.78 9.22
CA PHE A 73 -8.61 -14.01 10.57
C PHE A 73 -7.82 -13.25 11.63
N ALA A 74 -6.48 -13.15 11.48
CA ALA A 74 -5.67 -12.33 12.38
C ALA A 74 -6.05 -10.85 12.30
N ASP A 75 -6.31 -10.34 11.09
CA ASP A 75 -6.79 -8.96 10.90
C ASP A 75 -8.19 -8.77 11.52
N LEU A 76 -9.11 -9.73 11.32
CA LEU A 76 -10.45 -9.67 11.91
C LEU A 76 -10.42 -9.65 13.45
N ASP A 77 -9.60 -10.49 14.07
CA ASP A 77 -9.47 -10.57 15.52
C ASP A 77 -8.81 -9.30 16.08
N ALA A 78 -7.72 -8.84 15.47
CA ALA A 78 -7.00 -7.65 15.90
C ALA A 78 -7.82 -6.35 15.72
N HIS A 79 -8.67 -6.28 14.70
CA HIS A 79 -9.48 -5.10 14.38
C HIS A 79 -10.93 -5.20 14.89
N ALA A 80 -11.31 -6.28 15.57
CA ALA A 80 -12.60 -6.38 16.27
C ALA A 80 -12.76 -5.26 17.31
N GLU A 81 -11.65 -4.85 17.95
CA GLU A 81 -11.53 -3.65 18.76
C GLU A 81 -10.51 -2.70 18.13
N SER A 82 -11.02 -1.59 17.59
CA SER A 82 -10.23 -0.58 16.87
C SER A 82 -10.35 0.78 17.56
N ASP A 83 -9.27 1.56 17.56
CA ASP A 83 -9.28 2.91 18.14
C ASP A 83 -10.08 3.88 17.28
N ILE A 84 -9.92 3.78 15.96
CA ILE A 84 -10.57 4.67 14.99
C ILE A 84 -11.08 3.84 13.82
N VAL A 85 -12.33 4.09 13.44
CA VAL A 85 -12.96 3.45 12.27
C VAL A 85 -13.31 4.50 11.24
N ILE A 86 -12.80 4.34 10.01
CA ILE A 86 -13.10 5.18 8.86
C ILE A 86 -14.03 4.40 7.92
N VAL A 87 -15.24 4.92 7.70
CA VAL A 87 -16.21 4.32 6.77
C VAL A 87 -16.13 5.04 5.44
N GLY A 88 -15.74 4.31 4.39
CA GLY A 88 -15.57 4.81 3.03
C GLY A 88 -14.12 5.21 2.71
N ALA A 89 -13.47 4.46 1.84
CA ALA A 89 -12.14 4.69 1.28
C ALA A 89 -12.19 5.56 0.01
N GLY A 90 -12.98 6.64 0.03
CA GLY A 90 -12.96 7.67 -1.03
C GLY A 90 -11.77 8.63 -0.90
N SER A 91 -11.68 9.66 -1.74
CA SER A 91 -10.63 10.68 -1.64
C SER A 91 -10.51 11.29 -0.24
N CYS A 92 -11.65 11.68 0.36
CA CYS A 92 -11.67 12.23 1.71
C CYS A 92 -11.22 11.23 2.79
N GLY A 93 -11.74 10.00 2.74
CA GLY A 93 -11.41 8.95 3.72
C GLY A 93 -9.95 8.53 3.66
N LEU A 94 -9.39 8.37 2.45
CA LEU A 94 -7.98 8.06 2.25
C LEU A 94 -7.06 9.21 2.68
N SER A 95 -7.41 10.46 2.39
CA SER A 95 -6.66 11.63 2.87
C SER A 95 -6.66 11.70 4.40
N CYS A 96 -7.80 11.43 5.05
CA CYS A 96 -7.90 11.36 6.50
C CYS A 96 -7.03 10.23 7.07
N ALA A 97 -7.13 9.03 6.51
CA ALA A 97 -6.36 7.86 6.94
C ALA A 97 -4.85 8.09 6.80
N TYR A 98 -4.40 8.72 5.72
CA TYR A 98 -2.99 9.05 5.49
C TYR A 98 -2.44 9.98 6.57
N VAL A 99 -3.11 11.10 6.82
CA VAL A 99 -2.65 12.09 7.83
C VAL A 99 -2.68 11.47 9.22
N LEU A 100 -3.74 10.75 9.55
CA LEU A 100 -3.95 10.17 10.88
C LEU A 100 -2.93 9.08 11.20
N SER A 101 -2.68 8.16 10.26
CA SER A 101 -1.69 7.09 10.42
C SER A 101 -0.26 7.62 10.50
N THR A 102 0.05 8.68 9.76
CA THR A 102 1.38 9.33 9.79
C THR A 102 1.63 10.05 11.10
N LEU A 103 0.63 10.78 11.63
CA LEU A 103 0.77 11.52 12.88
C LEU A 103 0.75 10.61 14.11
N ARG A 104 -0.02 9.52 14.07
CA ARG A 104 -0.26 8.62 15.20
C ARG A 104 -0.10 7.16 14.78
N PRO A 105 1.16 6.69 14.62
CA PRO A 105 1.44 5.30 14.27
C PRO A 105 1.11 4.31 15.41
N ASP A 106 0.84 4.83 16.61
CA ASP A 106 0.43 4.07 17.78
C ASP A 106 -1.03 3.62 17.74
N LEU A 107 -1.88 4.29 16.96
CA LEU A 107 -3.32 4.02 16.91
C LEU A 107 -3.66 2.95 15.85
N ARG A 108 -4.58 2.06 16.20
CA ARG A 108 -5.16 1.10 15.26
C ARG A 108 -6.30 1.74 14.48
N ILE A 109 -6.02 2.05 13.22
CA ILE A 109 -6.98 2.66 12.29
C ILE A 109 -7.54 1.58 11.36
N THR A 110 -8.86 1.38 11.42
CA THR A 110 -9.58 0.40 10.60
C THR A 110 -10.41 1.13 9.55
N MET A 111 -10.25 0.77 8.29
CA MET A 111 -10.99 1.36 7.19
C MET A 111 -11.94 0.33 6.58
N ILE A 112 -13.23 0.67 6.51
CA ILE A 112 -14.27 -0.18 5.96
C ILE A 112 -14.79 0.46 4.68
N GLU A 113 -14.64 -0.25 3.56
CA GLU A 113 -15.10 0.18 2.24
C GLU A 113 -16.17 -0.79 1.73
N ALA A 114 -17.20 -0.24 1.07
CA ALA A 114 -18.30 -1.04 0.54
C ALA A 114 -17.95 -1.70 -0.80
N GLY A 115 -17.15 -1.04 -1.63
CA GLY A 115 -16.67 -1.56 -2.90
C GLY A 115 -15.51 -2.54 -2.77
N VAL A 116 -15.32 -3.41 -3.77
CA VAL A 116 -14.11 -4.24 -3.89
C VAL A 116 -12.89 -3.37 -4.23
N ALA A 117 -13.08 -2.35 -5.06
CA ALA A 117 -12.06 -1.38 -5.38
C ALA A 117 -12.24 -0.12 -4.50
N PRO A 118 -11.24 0.28 -3.70
CA PRO A 118 -11.28 1.54 -2.98
C PRO A 118 -11.11 2.73 -3.94
N GLY A 119 -11.23 3.95 -3.43
CA GLY A 119 -11.08 5.20 -4.17
C GLY A 119 -12.39 5.94 -4.44
N GLY A 120 -13.52 5.24 -4.41
CA GLY A 120 -14.85 5.82 -4.62
C GLY A 120 -14.94 6.58 -5.95
N GLY A 121 -15.30 7.88 -5.89
CA GLY A 121 -15.39 8.74 -7.09
C GLY A 121 -14.06 9.33 -7.57
N ALA A 122 -12.93 9.02 -6.94
CA ALA A 122 -11.64 9.66 -7.25
C ALA A 122 -10.90 9.04 -8.46
N TRP A 123 -11.49 8.04 -9.12
CA TRP A 123 -10.93 7.40 -10.31
C TRP A 123 -11.06 8.25 -11.58
N LEU A 124 -12.04 9.16 -11.63
CA LEU A 124 -12.35 9.99 -12.79
C LEU A 124 -12.67 11.43 -12.37
N GLY A 125 -12.57 12.35 -13.32
CA GLY A 125 -13.13 13.69 -13.24
C GLY A 125 -14.60 13.75 -13.66
N GLY A 126 -15.10 14.96 -13.90
CA GLY A 126 -16.49 15.17 -14.33
C GLY A 126 -16.77 14.62 -15.72
N GLN A 127 -17.99 14.12 -15.94
CA GLN A 127 -18.46 13.65 -17.25
C GLN A 127 -17.56 12.55 -17.88
N LEU A 128 -16.96 11.69 -17.03
CA LEU A 128 -16.01 10.63 -17.42
C LEU A 128 -14.68 11.14 -18.02
N PHE A 129 -14.40 12.44 -17.94
CA PHE A 129 -13.06 12.95 -18.26
C PHE A 129 -12.06 12.59 -17.17
N SER A 130 -10.76 12.55 -17.51
CA SER A 130 -9.72 12.05 -16.60
C SER A 130 -9.09 13.11 -15.70
N ALA A 131 -9.20 14.40 -16.06
CA ALA A 131 -8.47 15.46 -15.36
C ALA A 131 -9.05 15.72 -13.97
N MET A 132 -8.20 15.60 -12.94
CA MET A 132 -8.52 16.00 -11.57
C MET A 132 -8.09 17.45 -11.33
N VAL A 133 -9.04 18.33 -11.02
CA VAL A 133 -8.78 19.74 -10.75
C VAL A 133 -8.86 19.98 -9.24
N MET A 134 -7.75 20.42 -8.65
CA MET A 134 -7.71 20.88 -7.26
C MET A 134 -7.37 22.38 -7.20
N ARG A 135 -8.07 23.11 -6.33
CA ARG A 135 -7.84 24.54 -6.09
C ARG A 135 -6.79 24.72 -4.99
N LYS A 136 -5.91 25.70 -5.12
CA LYS A 136 -4.98 26.09 -4.05
C LYS A 136 -5.78 26.47 -2.79
N PRO A 137 -5.35 26.06 -1.57
CA PRO A 137 -4.03 25.52 -1.22
C PRO A 137 -3.90 23.97 -1.20
N ALA A 138 -4.73 23.23 -1.95
CA ALA A 138 -4.66 21.76 -1.95
C ALA A 138 -3.39 21.19 -2.61
N ASP A 139 -2.60 22.02 -3.30
CA ASP A 139 -1.28 21.69 -3.84
C ASP A 139 -0.31 21.22 -2.74
N VAL A 140 -0.40 21.78 -1.53
CA VAL A 140 0.41 21.36 -0.38
C VAL A 140 0.22 19.88 -0.04
N PHE A 141 -1.02 19.39 -0.11
CA PHE A 141 -1.31 17.99 0.16
C PHE A 141 -0.79 17.07 -0.96
N LEU A 142 -0.87 17.52 -2.22
CA LEU A 142 -0.36 16.75 -3.36
C LEU A 142 1.16 16.59 -3.32
N ASP A 143 1.87 17.65 -2.92
CA ASP A 143 3.31 17.61 -2.73
C ASP A 143 3.71 16.64 -1.61
N GLU A 144 2.96 16.61 -0.50
CA GLU A 144 3.18 15.68 0.63
C GLU A 144 3.02 14.20 0.22
N VAL A 145 1.96 13.87 -0.53
CA VAL A 145 1.73 12.50 -1.01
C VAL A 145 2.57 12.13 -2.24
N GLY A 146 3.39 13.06 -2.75
CA GLY A 146 4.27 12.84 -3.90
C GLY A 146 3.53 12.69 -5.23
N VAL A 147 2.33 13.27 -5.37
CA VAL A 147 1.55 13.22 -6.62
C VAL A 147 1.92 14.41 -7.50
N PRO A 148 2.49 14.19 -8.71
CA PRO A 148 2.87 15.28 -9.58
C PRO A 148 1.63 16.00 -10.13
N GLY A 149 1.53 17.30 -9.85
CA GLY A 149 0.53 18.19 -10.45
C GLY A 149 1.15 19.08 -11.53
N PRO A 150 0.38 19.51 -12.54
CA PRO A 150 0.87 20.39 -13.61
C PRO A 150 1.34 21.78 -13.11
N MET A 151 1.10 22.11 -11.83
CA MET A 151 1.47 23.40 -11.24
C MET A 151 2.61 23.32 -10.21
N SER A 152 3.13 22.13 -9.85
CA SER A 152 4.29 22.03 -8.94
C SER A 152 5.58 22.58 -9.58
N SER A 153 5.63 22.70 -10.91
CA SER A 153 6.71 23.34 -11.66
C SER A 153 6.37 24.74 -12.19
N CYS A 154 5.11 25.17 -12.13
CA CYS A 154 4.65 26.43 -12.71
C CYS A 154 4.42 27.46 -11.60
N SER A 155 5.45 28.27 -11.34
CA SER A 155 5.34 29.48 -10.52
C SER A 155 4.35 30.45 -11.18
N MET A 156 3.08 30.36 -10.82
CA MET A 156 2.10 31.41 -11.17
C MET A 156 2.62 32.76 -10.65
N PRO A 157 2.58 33.84 -11.45
CA PRO A 157 2.89 35.16 -10.96
C PRO A 157 1.95 35.48 -9.80
N ARG A 158 2.53 35.95 -8.68
CA ARG A 158 1.79 36.49 -7.54
C ARG A 158 0.67 37.42 -8.07
N PRO A 159 -0.60 37.27 -7.67
CA PRO A 159 -1.63 38.19 -8.09
C PRO A 159 -1.23 39.59 -7.62
N LEU A 160 -1.09 40.52 -8.57
CA LEU A 160 -0.96 41.94 -8.27
C LEU A 160 -2.17 42.32 -7.43
N ARG A 161 -1.93 42.70 -6.17
CA ARG A 161 -2.93 43.39 -5.35
C ARG A 161 -3.34 44.64 -6.11
N THR A 162 -4.61 44.73 -6.50
CA THR A 162 -5.27 46.01 -6.75
C THR A 162 -5.52 46.73 -5.43
#